data_AF-A0A212EYS9-F1
#
_entry.id   AF-A0A212EYS9-F1
#
_cell.length_a   1.000
_cell.length_b   1.000
_cell.length_c   1.000
_cell.angle_alpha   90.00
_cell.angle_beta   90.00
_cell.angle_gamma   90.00
#
_symmetry.space_group_name_H-M   'P 1'
#
loop_
_entity.id
_entity.type
_entity.pdbx_description
1 polymer ?
#
loop_
_entity_poly.entity_id
_entity_poly.type
_entity_poly.pdbx_seq_one_letter_code
_entity_poly.pdbx_strand_id
1 'polypeptide(L)'
;MSCKTKKSDEEEKKPVVIKNATDIQRLKLEKLMRNPDKPVVIPDGPREKSLAPPPDFVRNVMGSSAGAGSGEFHVYRHLRRKEYARQKFIQEKSEKEKLDEEYQRKLEENKKIADEKTAKKRAKRLKKKLKAKLKEKKPKVDNGPENKESSHSEDSDKSDTENTTNENT
;
A
#
# COMPACT_ATOMS: atom_id res chain seq x y z
N MET A 1 29.01 -28.73 -59.53
CA MET A 1 29.93 -27.95 -58.68
C MET A 1 29.19 -27.58 -57.40
N SER A 2 29.73 -27.99 -56.26
CA SER A 2 29.12 -27.91 -54.93
C SER A 2 29.40 -26.55 -54.29
N CYS A 3 28.36 -25.85 -53.83
CA CYS A 3 28.50 -24.73 -52.90
C CYS A 3 28.03 -25.19 -51.51
N LYS A 4 29.01 -25.36 -50.62
CA LYS A 4 28.86 -25.70 -49.20
C LYS A 4 27.94 -24.72 -48.49
N THR A 5 26.83 -25.21 -47.94
CA THR A 5 26.13 -24.57 -46.82
C THR A 5 27.03 -24.68 -45.58
N LYS A 6 27.49 -23.55 -45.06
CA LYS A 6 28.25 -23.50 -43.81
C LYS A 6 27.31 -23.90 -42.67
N LYS A 7 27.56 -25.06 -42.07
CA LYS A 7 26.99 -25.41 -40.76
C LYS A 7 27.53 -24.40 -39.75
N SER A 8 26.64 -23.64 -39.11
CA SER A 8 26.98 -22.76 -38.01
C SER A 8 27.36 -23.63 -36.81
N ASP A 9 28.54 -23.37 -36.27
CA ASP A 9 29.14 -24.06 -35.14
C ASP A 9 28.25 -23.94 -33.89
N GLU A 10 27.78 -25.08 -33.40
CA GLU A 10 27.17 -25.21 -32.07
C GLU A 10 28.32 -25.13 -31.04
N GLU A 11 28.77 -23.92 -30.74
CA GLU A 11 29.72 -23.68 -29.65
C GLU A 11 29.04 -24.04 -28.32
N GLU A 12 29.57 -25.06 -27.64
CA GLU A 12 29.15 -25.50 -26.31
C GLU A 12 29.27 -24.33 -25.32
N LYS A 13 28.13 -23.69 -25.02
CA LYS A 13 28.08 -22.56 -24.09
C LYS A 13 28.34 -23.06 -22.68
N LYS A 14 29.53 -22.73 -22.15
CA LYS A 14 29.91 -22.98 -20.75
C LYS A 14 28.83 -22.42 -19.80
N PRO A 15 28.54 -23.11 -18.67
CA PRO A 15 27.51 -22.67 -17.74
C PRO A 15 27.86 -21.29 -17.17
N VAL A 16 26.96 -20.31 -17.34
CA VAL A 16 27.17 -18.94 -16.85
C VAL A 16 26.92 -18.90 -15.35
N VAL A 17 27.99 -18.68 -14.58
CA VAL A 17 27.93 -18.49 -13.12
C VAL A 17 27.58 -17.04 -12.83
N ILE A 18 26.46 -16.84 -12.12
CA ILE A 18 26.01 -15.53 -11.67
C ILE A 18 26.85 -15.12 -10.46
N LYS A 19 27.52 -13.97 -10.53
CA LYS A 19 28.30 -13.40 -9.40
C LYS A 19 27.62 -12.16 -8.82
N ASN A 20 27.10 -11.29 -9.68
CA ASN A 20 26.51 -10.01 -9.32
C ASN A 20 25.04 -9.89 -9.77
N ALA A 21 24.29 -8.95 -9.18
CA ALA A 21 22.90 -8.65 -9.58
C ALA A 21 22.80 -8.21 -11.05
N THR A 22 23.83 -7.54 -11.56
CA THR A 22 23.99 -7.17 -12.97
C THR A 22 24.02 -8.39 -13.90
N ASP A 23 24.63 -9.49 -13.46
CA ASP A 23 24.75 -10.71 -14.27
C ASP A 23 23.38 -11.39 -14.42
N ILE A 24 22.55 -11.34 -13.37
CA ILE A 24 21.15 -11.81 -13.40
C ILE A 24 20.35 -11.01 -14.42
N GLN A 25 20.49 -9.68 -14.40
CA GLN A 25 19.78 -8.80 -15.33
C GLN A 25 20.26 -9.02 -16.77
N ARG A 26 21.57 -9.13 -16.99
CA ARG A 26 22.17 -9.42 -18.29
C ARG A 26 21.63 -10.72 -18.87
N LEU A 27 21.59 -11.80 -18.10
CA LEU A 27 21.03 -13.08 -18.55
C LEU A 27 19.54 -12.99 -18.89
N LYS A 28 18.75 -12.25 -18.11
CA LYS A 28 17.33 -12.00 -18.40
C LYS A 28 17.15 -11.19 -19.69
N LEU A 29 17.97 -10.15 -19.89
CA LEU A 29 17.96 -9.33 -21.10
C LEU A 29 18.37 -10.14 -22.33
N GLU A 30 19.46 -10.92 -22.27
CA GLU A 30 19.90 -11.80 -23.35
C GLU A 30 18.80 -12.82 -23.72
N LYS A 31 18.04 -13.31 -22.73
CA LYS A 31 16.88 -14.20 -22.96
C LYS A 31 15.71 -13.49 -23.65
N LEU A 32 15.42 -12.25 -23.27
CA LEU A 32 14.34 -11.44 -23.86
C LEU A 32 14.70 -10.99 -25.28
N MET A 33 15.94 -10.54 -25.50
CA MET A 33 16.44 -10.07 -26.80
C MET A 33 16.68 -11.20 -27.81
N ARG A 34 16.71 -12.47 -27.36
CA ARG A 34 16.79 -13.63 -28.27
C ARG A 34 15.62 -13.67 -29.25
N ASN A 35 14.43 -13.23 -28.82
CA ASN A 35 13.21 -13.18 -29.63
C ASN A 35 12.47 -11.86 -29.39
N PRO A 36 12.84 -10.78 -30.11
CA PRO A 36 12.28 -9.45 -29.87
C PRO A 36 10.81 -9.32 -30.29
N ASP A 37 10.34 -10.13 -31.26
CA ASP A 37 8.97 -10.06 -31.76
C ASP A 37 7.94 -10.71 -30.83
N LYS A 38 8.40 -11.46 -29.82
CA LYS A 38 7.50 -12.12 -28.87
C LYS A 38 7.06 -11.10 -27.80
N PRO A 39 5.76 -10.81 -27.66
CA PRO A 39 5.27 -9.90 -26.63
C PRO A 39 5.59 -10.46 -25.24
N VAL A 40 6.12 -9.60 -24.37
CA VAL A 40 6.44 -9.94 -22.99
C VAL A 40 5.18 -9.81 -22.14
N VAL A 41 4.71 -10.92 -21.57
CA VAL A 41 3.58 -10.92 -20.63
C VAL A 41 4.11 -10.59 -19.24
N ILE A 42 3.80 -9.39 -18.75
CA ILE A 42 4.01 -9.02 -17.35
C ILE A 42 2.87 -9.65 -16.55
N PRO A 43 3.13 -10.50 -15.56
CA PRO A 43 2.08 -11.09 -14.76
C PRO A 43 1.35 -10.00 -13.98
N ASP A 44 0.02 -10.10 -13.93
CA ASP A 44 -0.79 -9.28 -13.04
C ASP A 44 -0.43 -9.54 -11.58
N GLY A 45 -0.73 -8.56 -10.72
CA GLY A 45 -0.47 -8.66 -9.28
C GLY A 45 -1.14 -9.90 -8.64
N PRO A 46 -0.63 -10.38 -7.49
CA PRO A 46 -1.22 -11.51 -6.79
C PRO A 46 -2.72 -11.27 -6.53
N ARG A 47 -3.57 -12.19 -6.99
CA ARG A 47 -5.00 -12.12 -6.71
C ARG A 47 -5.26 -12.38 -5.23
N GLU A 48 -6.23 -11.66 -4.67
CA GLU A 48 -6.68 -11.92 -3.32
C GLU A 48 -7.21 -13.35 -3.20
N LYS A 49 -6.90 -14.01 -2.07
CA LYS A 49 -7.37 -15.36 -1.81
C LYS A 49 -8.89 -15.30 -1.65
N SER A 50 -9.64 -15.95 -2.53
CA SER A 50 -11.10 -16.04 -2.42
C SER A 50 -11.52 -17.49 -2.22
N LEU A 51 -12.58 -17.71 -1.47
CA LEU A 51 -13.20 -19.02 -1.35
C LEU A 51 -14.12 -19.28 -2.54
N ALA A 52 -14.14 -20.53 -3.00
CA ALA A 52 -15.07 -20.93 -4.05
C ALA A 52 -16.52 -20.79 -3.54
N PRO A 53 -17.43 -20.23 -4.35
CA PRO A 53 -18.84 -20.14 -3.96
C PRO A 53 -19.43 -21.55 -3.77
N PRO A 54 -20.41 -21.70 -2.86
CA PRO A 54 -21.16 -22.95 -2.75
C PRO A 54 -21.91 -23.23 -4.06
N PRO A 55 -22.08 -24.50 -4.46
CA PRO A 55 -22.87 -24.84 -5.64
C PRO A 55 -24.36 -24.56 -5.41
N ASP A 56 -25.04 -24.02 -6.42
CA ASP A 56 -26.47 -23.67 -6.32
C ASP A 56 -27.38 -24.89 -6.12
N PHE A 57 -27.08 -25.99 -6.81
CA PHE A 57 -27.88 -27.22 -6.76
C PHE A 57 -27.00 -28.43 -6.46
N VAL A 58 -27.37 -29.15 -5.40
CA VAL A 58 -26.83 -30.48 -5.11
C VAL A 58 -27.75 -31.51 -5.76
N ARG A 59 -27.25 -32.22 -6.77
CA ARG A 59 -28.05 -33.17 -7.57
C ARG A 59 -28.24 -34.53 -6.87
N ASN A 60 -27.34 -34.90 -5.97
CA ASN A 60 -27.24 -36.24 -5.40
C ASN A 60 -27.69 -36.26 -3.94
N VAL A 61 -28.85 -35.66 -3.66
CA VAL A 61 -29.40 -35.61 -2.29
C VAL A 61 -30.25 -36.86 -2.07
N MET A 62 -29.87 -37.66 -1.08
CA MET A 62 -30.67 -38.81 -0.64
C MET A 62 -31.84 -38.34 0.23
N GLY A 63 -32.95 -39.08 0.25
CA GLY A 63 -34.16 -38.69 0.99
C GLY A 63 -33.92 -38.47 2.50
N SER A 64 -34.71 -37.59 3.12
CA SER A 64 -34.48 -37.15 4.50
C SER A 64 -34.60 -38.26 5.55
N SER A 65 -35.33 -39.34 5.26
CA SER A 65 -35.48 -40.51 6.14
C SER A 65 -34.54 -41.66 5.79
N ALA A 66 -33.65 -41.48 4.81
CA ALA A 66 -32.68 -42.51 4.45
C ALA A 66 -31.57 -42.62 5.50
N GLY A 67 -31.06 -43.83 5.72
CA GLY A 67 -29.97 -44.08 6.66
C GLY A 67 -28.62 -43.51 6.20
N ALA A 68 -27.65 -43.44 7.11
CA ALA A 68 -26.31 -42.97 6.77
C ALA A 68 -25.59 -43.93 5.80
N GLY A 69 -25.26 -43.44 4.60
CA GLY A 69 -24.47 -44.20 3.62
C GLY A 69 -22.97 -44.19 3.92
N SER A 70 -22.21 -45.07 3.28
CA SER A 70 -20.74 -45.19 3.46
C SER A 70 -19.97 -43.93 3.02
N GLY A 71 -20.51 -43.16 2.08
CA GLY A 71 -19.91 -41.90 1.60
C GLY A 71 -20.22 -40.67 2.45
N GLU A 72 -21.21 -40.75 3.34
CA GLU A 72 -21.73 -39.57 4.06
C GLU A 72 -20.68 -38.94 5.00
N PHE A 73 -19.83 -39.78 5.60
CA PHE A 73 -18.71 -39.32 6.42
C PHE A 73 -17.75 -38.41 5.63
N HIS A 74 -17.44 -38.78 4.39
CA HIS A 74 -16.54 -37.98 3.56
C HIS A 74 -17.20 -36.68 3.11
N VAL A 75 -18.50 -36.70 2.79
CA VAL A 75 -19.28 -35.50 2.49
C VAL A 75 -19.20 -34.51 3.65
N TYR A 76 -19.52 -34.95 4.88
CA TYR A 76 -19.42 -34.10 6.07
C TYR A 76 -18.01 -33.57 6.29
N ARG A 77 -16.98 -34.42 6.18
CA ARG A 77 -15.58 -34.01 6.34
C ARG A 77 -15.18 -32.90 5.35
N HIS A 78 -15.59 -33.00 4.08
CA HIS A 78 -15.32 -31.97 3.08
C HIS A 78 -16.11 -30.70 3.36
N LEU A 79 -17.39 -30.80 3.71
CA LEU A 79 -18.24 -29.66 4.06
C LEU A 79 -17.70 -28.91 5.28
N ARG A 80 -17.30 -29.63 6.33
CA ARG A 80 -16.74 -29.04 7.56
C ARG A 80 -15.45 -28.27 7.29
N ARG A 81 -14.55 -28.82 6.47
CA ARG A 81 -13.32 -28.10 6.06
C ARG A 81 -13.63 -26.84 5.26
N LYS A 82 -14.58 -26.91 4.32
CA LYS A 82 -15.02 -25.74 3.54
C LYS A 82 -15.61 -24.67 4.46
N GLU A 83 -16.45 -25.06 5.41
CA GLU A 83 -17.06 -24.13 6.34
C GLU A 83 -16.05 -23.50 7.30
N TYR A 84 -15.10 -24.28 7.82
CA TYR A 84 -14.02 -23.74 8.66
C TYR A 84 -13.11 -22.77 7.88
N ALA A 85 -12.76 -23.12 6.64
CA ALA A 85 -12.03 -22.21 5.78
C ALA A 85 -12.84 -20.92 5.53
N ARG A 86 -14.16 -21.04 5.38
CA ARG A 86 -15.10 -19.90 5.24
C ARG A 86 -15.13 -19.00 6.45
N GLN A 87 -15.33 -19.56 7.63
CA GLN A 87 -15.36 -18.81 8.88
C GLN A 87 -14.02 -18.12 9.14
N LYS A 88 -12.91 -18.85 8.95
CA LYS A 88 -11.57 -18.30 9.11
C LYS A 88 -11.30 -17.14 8.17
N PHE A 89 -11.66 -17.29 6.88
CA PHE A 89 -11.48 -16.23 5.90
C PHE A 89 -12.28 -14.97 6.25
N ILE A 90 -13.52 -15.13 6.71
CA ILE A 90 -14.37 -13.99 7.12
C ILE A 90 -13.76 -13.28 8.33
N GLN A 91 -13.29 -14.04 9.32
CA GLN A 91 -12.64 -13.48 10.51
C GLN A 91 -11.37 -12.72 10.13
N GLU A 92 -10.44 -13.36 9.42
CA GLU A 92 -9.18 -12.74 8.96
C GLU A 92 -9.43 -11.48 8.12
N LYS A 93 -10.41 -11.52 7.21
CA LYS A 93 -10.79 -10.35 6.39
C LYS A 93 -11.33 -9.22 7.27
N SER A 94 -12.23 -9.53 8.19
CA SER A 94 -12.81 -8.52 9.09
C SER A 94 -11.78 -7.88 10.02
N GLU A 95 -10.80 -8.65 10.50
CA GLU A 95 -9.71 -8.14 11.33
C GLU A 95 -8.79 -7.23 10.52
N LYS A 96 -8.43 -7.65 9.30
CA LYS A 96 -7.63 -6.84 8.39
C LYS A 96 -8.32 -5.52 8.05
N GLU A 97 -9.61 -5.55 7.69
CA GLU A 97 -10.38 -4.34 7.37
C GLU A 97 -10.42 -3.36 8.55
N LYS A 98 -10.65 -3.85 9.77
CA LYS A 98 -10.60 -3.00 10.99
C LYS A 98 -9.23 -2.34 11.17
N LEU A 99 -8.15 -3.10 11.05
CA LEU A 99 -6.79 -2.57 11.19
C LEU A 99 -6.45 -1.54 10.10
N ASP A 100 -6.87 -1.81 8.87
CA ASP A 100 -6.67 -0.90 7.74
C ASP A 100 -7.46 0.40 7.92
N GLU A 101 -8.71 0.32 8.39
CA GLU A 101 -9.53 1.49 8.73
C GLU A 101 -8.90 2.33 9.85
N GLU A 102 -8.47 1.69 10.95
CA GLU A 102 -7.81 2.38 12.05
C GLU A 102 -6.52 3.08 11.60
N TYR A 103 -5.74 2.42 10.74
CA TYR A 103 -4.54 2.99 10.18
C TYR A 103 -4.83 4.20 9.29
N GLN A 104 -5.84 4.11 8.41
CA GLN A 104 -6.25 5.21 7.57
C GLN A 104 -6.75 6.41 8.38
N ARG A 105 -7.57 6.18 9.41
CA ARG A 105 -8.03 7.23 10.33
C ARG A 105 -6.86 7.95 11.00
N LYS A 106 -5.89 7.21 11.54
CA LYS A 106 -4.67 7.77 12.14
C LYS A 106 -3.86 8.60 11.14
N LEU A 107 -3.73 8.14 9.90
CA LEU A 107 -3.04 8.90 8.84
C LEU A 107 -3.77 10.20 8.52
N GLU A 108 -5.09 10.19 8.43
CA GLU A 108 -5.89 11.39 8.16
C GLU A 108 -5.82 12.40 9.30
N GLU A 109 -5.91 11.94 10.55
CA GLU A 109 -5.77 12.78 11.74
C GLU A 109 -4.39 13.45 11.77
N ASN A 110 -3.33 12.69 11.54
CA ASN A 110 -1.97 13.22 11.48
C ASN A 110 -1.80 14.27 10.36
N LYS A 111 -2.40 14.02 9.19
CA LYS A 111 -2.42 14.98 8.08
C LYS A 111 -3.17 16.26 8.47
N LYS A 112 -4.35 16.15 9.07
CA LYS A 112 -5.16 17.29 9.54
C LYS A 112 -4.39 18.12 10.58
N ILE A 113 -3.78 17.48 11.58
CA ILE A 113 -2.98 18.18 12.59
C ILE A 113 -1.78 18.90 11.96
N ALA A 114 -1.10 18.27 11.01
CA ALA A 114 0.01 18.90 10.28
C ALA A 114 -0.47 20.10 9.44
N ASP A 115 -1.60 19.97 8.74
CA ASP A 115 -2.20 21.02 7.94
C ASP A 115 -2.70 22.20 8.79
N GLU A 116 -3.30 21.94 9.95
CA GLU A 116 -3.69 22.98 10.89
C GLU A 116 -2.48 23.75 11.44
N LYS A 117 -1.42 23.03 11.85
CA LYS A 117 -0.17 23.65 12.32
C LYS A 117 0.47 24.50 11.22
N THR A 118 0.53 24.00 9.98
CA THR A 118 1.11 24.73 8.85
C THR A 118 0.23 25.91 8.42
N ALA A 119 -1.10 25.78 8.43
CA ALA A 119 -2.05 26.84 8.13
C ALA A 119 -1.98 27.98 9.15
N LYS A 120 -1.94 27.66 10.46
CA LYS A 120 -1.72 28.65 11.53
C LYS A 120 -0.41 29.43 11.31
N LYS A 121 0.69 28.74 11.02
CA LYS A 121 2.00 29.37 10.73
C LYS A 121 1.97 30.20 9.43
N ARG A 122 1.31 29.70 8.37
CA ARG A 122 1.13 30.40 7.09
C ARG A 122 0.31 31.68 7.27
N ALA A 123 -0.79 31.63 8.01
CA ALA A 123 -1.63 32.79 8.32
C ALA A 123 -0.85 33.87 9.10
N LYS A 124 -0.06 33.47 10.11
CA LYS A 124 0.84 34.40 10.84
C LYS A 124 1.82 35.09 9.88
N ARG A 125 2.45 34.35 8.95
CA ARG A 125 3.38 34.91 7.94
C ARG A 125 2.67 35.85 6.95
N LEU A 126 1.48 35.50 6.46
CA LEU A 126 0.71 36.34 5.54
C LEU A 126 0.28 37.66 6.21
N LYS A 127 -0.21 37.61 7.46
CA LYS A 127 -0.54 38.83 8.23
C LYS A 127 0.70 39.74 8.39
N LYS A 128 1.87 39.18 8.69
CA LYS A 128 3.14 39.94 8.75
C LYS A 128 3.52 40.57 7.40
N LYS A 129 3.42 39.79 6.30
CA LYS A 129 3.69 40.30 4.94
C LYS A 129 2.74 41.44 4.54
N LEU A 130 1.45 41.34 4.86
CA LEU A 130 0.47 42.40 4.58
C LEU A 130 0.78 43.67 5.39
N LYS A 131 1.10 43.54 6.68
CA LYS A 131 1.52 44.68 7.53
C LYS A 131 2.78 45.37 7.00
N ALA A 132 3.78 44.61 6.54
CA ALA A 132 5.00 45.17 5.94
C ALA A 132 4.70 45.96 4.66
N LYS A 133 3.92 45.39 3.73
CA LYS A 133 3.48 46.08 2.51
C LYS A 133 2.70 47.36 2.79
N LEU A 134 1.85 47.37 3.81
CA LEU A 134 1.10 48.56 4.22
C LEU A 134 2.01 49.66 4.80
N LYS A 135 3.09 49.30 5.50
CA LYS A 135 4.09 50.26 5.99
C LYS A 135 4.92 50.86 4.87
N GLU A 136 5.29 50.06 3.86
CA GLU A 136 6.03 50.54 2.68
C GLU A 136 5.19 51.48 1.79
N LYS A 137 3.87 51.28 1.74
CA LYS A 137 2.95 52.15 0.97
C LYS A 137 2.52 53.43 1.69
N LYS A 138 2.78 53.58 2.98
CA LYS A 138 2.56 54.86 3.67
C LYS A 138 3.80 55.74 3.45
N PRO A 139 3.68 56.95 2.87
CA PRO A 139 4.82 57.85 2.78
C PRO A 139 5.33 58.12 4.20
N LYS A 140 6.66 58.04 4.39
CA LYS A 140 7.30 58.49 5.64
C LYS A 140 7.03 59.98 5.79
N VAL A 141 5.95 60.33 6.47
CA VAL A 141 5.77 61.68 7.00
C VAL A 141 6.55 61.69 8.30
N ASP A 142 7.67 62.39 8.26
CA ASP A 142 8.58 62.63 9.38
C ASP A 142 7.85 63.46 10.44
N ASN A 143 7.64 62.91 11.64
CA ASN A 143 7.37 63.66 12.87
C ASN A 143 7.24 62.74 14.10
N GLY A 144 8.13 62.95 15.08
CA GLY A 144 7.84 62.95 16.52
C GLY A 144 7.53 61.62 17.24
N PRO A 145 8.24 61.26 18.34
CA PRO A 145 8.06 59.99 19.03
C PRO A 145 7.01 60.08 20.14
N GLU A 146 5.78 59.61 19.92
CA GLU A 146 4.86 59.35 21.03
C GLU A 146 4.03 58.06 20.84
N ASN A 147 4.13 57.22 21.87
CA ASN A 147 3.22 56.17 22.34
C ASN A 147 2.37 55.37 21.32
N LYS A 148 2.62 54.06 21.28
CA LYS A 148 1.60 53.08 20.93
C LYS A 148 1.80 51.76 21.67
N GLU A 149 0.98 51.61 22.70
CA GLU A 149 0.73 50.38 23.43
C GLU A 149 0.23 49.23 22.55
N SER A 150 0.48 48.04 23.06
CA SER A 150 -0.30 46.80 22.90
C SER A 150 -0.21 46.03 21.58
N SER A 151 0.52 44.91 21.65
CA SER A 151 0.15 43.61 21.07
C SER A 151 1.32 42.65 21.25
N HIS A 152 1.81 42.49 22.49
CA HIS A 152 2.63 41.36 22.86
C HIS A 152 1.67 40.17 23.01
N SER A 153 1.41 39.48 21.90
CA SER A 153 0.69 38.21 21.93
C SER A 153 1.68 37.13 22.36
N GLU A 154 1.89 37.04 23.67
CA GLU A 154 2.39 35.82 24.30
C GLU A 154 1.35 34.73 24.02
N ASP A 155 1.76 33.68 23.33
CA ASP A 155 0.95 32.48 23.17
C ASP A 155 1.88 31.32 23.49
N SER A 156 1.68 30.83 24.71
CA SER A 156 2.44 29.79 25.40
C SER A 156 2.34 28.49 24.61
N ASP A 157 3.44 28.09 23.96
CA ASP A 157 3.56 26.82 23.25
C ASP A 157 3.79 25.71 24.29
N LYS A 158 2.72 25.32 25.00
CA LYS A 158 2.75 24.13 25.86
C LYS A 158 2.64 22.91 24.95
N SER A 159 3.79 22.34 24.62
CA SER A 159 3.90 21.04 23.98
C SER A 159 3.40 19.98 24.96
N ASP A 160 2.17 19.49 24.75
CA ASP A 160 1.72 18.20 25.28
C ASP A 160 2.60 17.10 24.68
N THR A 161 3.70 16.82 25.36
CA THR A 161 4.41 15.54 25.29
C THR A 161 4.04 14.77 26.54
N GLU A 162 2.89 14.09 26.54
CA GLU A 162 2.58 13.06 27.51
C GLU A 162 2.18 11.75 26.83
N ASN A 163 2.93 10.72 27.20
CA ASN A 163 2.58 9.30 27.30
C ASN A 163 2.23 8.51 26.04
N THR A 164 3.28 7.92 25.47
CA THR A 164 3.24 6.49 25.09
C THR A 164 4.22 5.70 25.94
N THR A 165 3.97 5.62 27.25
CA THR A 165 4.31 4.42 28.02
C THR A 165 3.09 3.53 27.99
N ASN A 166 3.19 2.41 27.29
CA ASN A 166 2.58 1.16 27.75
C ASN A 166 3.37 0.03 27.11
N GLU A 167 4.22 -0.54 27.95
CA GLU A 167 4.63 -1.93 27.92
C GLU A 167 3.40 -2.81 27.64
N ASN A 168 3.58 -3.81 26.78
CA ASN A 168 2.99 -5.11 27.00
C ASN A 168 3.90 -6.13 26.32
N THR A 169 4.59 -6.88 27.19
CA THR A 169 5.02 -8.26 27.00
C THR A 169 3.91 -9.13 26.43
#